data_AF-A0A3B9B9B7-F1
#
_entry.id   AF-A0A3B9B9B7-F1
#
_cell.length_a   1.000
_cell.length_b   1.000
_cell.length_c   1.000
_cell.angle_alpha   90.00
_cell.angle_beta   90.00
_cell.angle_gamma   90.00
#
_symmetry.space_group_name_H-M   'P 1'
#
loop_
_entity.id
_entity.type
_entity.pdbx_description
1 polymer ?
#
loop_
_entity_poly.entity_id
_entity_poly.type
_entity_poly.pdbx_seq_one_letter_code
_entity_poly.pdbx_strand_id
1 'polypeptide(L)'
;DILSDELAVICGSLGMLASASLGTGKNRMGFPFGLYEPAGGTAPDIAGKNLANPCAQVLSAALMLRYSFGMEKEASAIESAVKQTIRDGF
;
A
#
# COMPACT_ATOMS: atom_id res chain seq x y z
N ASP A 1 -2.12 -10.24 11.22
CA ASP A 1 -3.12 -10.10 12.29
C ASP A 1 -2.54 -9.50 13.55
N ILE A 2 -2.43 -10.21 14.67
CA ILE A 2 -2.27 -9.57 15.99
C ILE A 2 -1.11 -8.56 16.03
N LEU A 3 0.11 -8.96 15.67
CA LEU A 3 1.26 -8.06 15.71
C LEU A 3 1.26 -7.01 14.60
N SER A 4 0.74 -7.32 13.40
CA SER A 4 0.68 -6.34 12.32
C SER A 4 -0.32 -5.23 12.61
N ASP A 5 -1.43 -5.57 13.29
CA ASP A 5 -2.49 -4.63 13.63
C ASP A 5 -2.07 -3.77 14.85
N GLU A 6 -1.37 -4.35 15.83
CA GLU A 6 -0.74 -3.57 16.91
C GLU A 6 0.28 -2.57 16.36
N LEU A 7 1.15 -3.00 15.44
CA LEU A 7 2.12 -2.11 14.79
C LEU A 7 1.43 -1.02 13.97
N ALA A 8 0.29 -1.34 13.35
CA ALA A 8 -0.50 -0.38 12.60
C ALA A 8 -1.01 0.77 13.47
N VAL A 9 -1.42 0.46 14.71
CA VAL A 9 -1.85 1.44 15.72
C VAL A 9 -0.66 2.22 16.28
N ILE A 10 0.47 1.57 16.56
CA ILE A 10 1.68 2.21 17.12
C ILE A 10 2.28 3.23 16.14
N CYS A 11 2.29 2.93 14.84
CA CYS A 11 2.74 3.87 13.80
C CYS A 11 1.82 5.10 13.66
N GLY A 12 0.65 5.09 14.29
CA GLY A 12 -0.25 6.25 14.39
C GLY A 12 -0.97 6.62 13.09
N SER A 13 -0.83 5.84 12.01
CA SER A 13 -1.45 6.14 10.71
C SER A 13 -1.84 4.88 9.94
N LEU A 14 -2.96 4.28 10.33
CA LEU A 14 -3.52 3.09 9.68
C LEU A 14 -3.76 3.31 8.17
N GLY A 15 -4.17 4.52 7.78
CA GLY A 15 -4.42 4.92 6.38
C GLY A 15 -3.19 5.02 5.48
N MET A 16 -1.99 4.75 6.01
CA MET A 16 -0.72 4.73 5.27
C MET A 16 -0.20 3.31 4.99
N LEU A 17 -0.83 2.28 5.55
CA LEU A 17 -0.30 0.93 5.53
C LEU A 17 -0.73 0.17 4.27
N ALA A 18 0.24 -0.12 3.43
CA ALA A 18 0.08 -1.01 2.29
C ALA A 18 0.23 -2.48 2.70
N SER A 19 -0.44 -3.37 1.98
CA SER A 19 -0.36 -4.83 2.16
C SER A 19 -0.11 -5.53 0.83
N ALA A 20 0.63 -6.65 0.89
CA ALA A 20 0.91 -7.53 -0.23
C ALA A 20 0.85 -9.00 0.23
N SER A 21 -0.04 -9.78 -0.38
CA SER A 21 -0.10 -11.23 -0.22
C SER A 21 0.48 -11.89 -1.48
N LEU A 22 1.67 -12.47 -1.35
CA LEU A 22 2.42 -13.04 -2.49
C LEU A 22 2.23 -14.56 -2.58
N GLY A 23 1.91 -15.03 -3.78
CA GLY A 23 1.87 -16.45 -4.11
C GLY A 23 3.28 -17.04 -4.25
N THR A 24 3.38 -18.35 -4.03
CA THR A 24 4.65 -19.10 -4.14
C THR A 24 5.07 -19.37 -5.59
N GLY A 25 4.13 -19.30 -6.53
CA GLY A 25 4.37 -19.46 -7.96
C GLY A 25 4.78 -18.16 -8.66
N LYS A 26 5.42 -18.29 -9.83
CA LYS A 26 5.77 -17.16 -10.69
C LYS A 26 4.74 -16.97 -11.80
N ASN A 27 4.42 -15.72 -12.09
CA ASN A 27 3.65 -15.29 -13.24
C ASN A 27 4.50 -15.40 -14.53
N ARG A 28 3.90 -15.08 -15.68
CA ARG A 28 4.56 -15.17 -17.01
C ARG A 28 5.78 -14.27 -17.17
N MET A 29 5.94 -13.27 -16.30
CA MET A 29 7.07 -12.33 -16.29
C MET A 29 8.18 -12.78 -15.32
N GLY A 30 8.04 -13.93 -14.66
CA GLY A 30 9.05 -14.47 -13.73
C GLY A 30 8.98 -13.92 -12.30
N PHE A 31 7.93 -13.16 -11.98
CA PHE A 31 7.68 -12.54 -10.67
C PHE A 31 6.51 -13.21 -9.93
N PRO A 32 6.42 -13.13 -8.60
CA PRO A 32 5.25 -13.61 -7.86
C PRO A 32 3.91 -13.08 -8.42
N PHE A 33 2.86 -13.89 -8.39
CA PHE A 33 1.49 -13.37 -8.43
C PHE A 33 1.12 -12.87 -7.04
N GLY A 34 0.36 -11.78 -6.92
CA GLY A 34 0.03 -11.23 -5.60
C GLY A 34 -1.28 -10.44 -5.57
N LEU A 35 -1.86 -10.36 -4.38
CA LEU A 35 -2.97 -9.47 -4.03
C LEU A 35 -2.41 -8.26 -3.27
N TYR A 36 -2.78 -7.05 -3.69
CA TYR A 36 -2.28 -5.80 -3.13
C TYR A 36 -3.45 -4.92 -2.73
N GLU A 37 -3.52 -4.56 -1.45
CA GLU A 37 -4.65 -3.88 -0.86
C GLU A 37 -4.20 -3.01 0.32
N PRO A 38 -4.99 -2.03 0.78
CA PRO A 38 -4.65 -1.27 1.97
C PRO A 38 -4.87 -2.18 3.19
N ALA A 39 -4.06 -2.04 4.25
CA ALA A 39 -4.25 -2.84 5.46
C ALA A 39 -5.51 -2.45 6.25
N GLY A 40 -6.04 -1.25 6.01
CA GLY A 40 -7.27 -0.76 6.64
C GLY A 40 -8.54 -1.33 6.01
N GLY A 41 -9.64 -1.29 6.78
CA GLY A 41 -10.97 -1.69 6.32
C GLY A 41 -11.65 -0.65 5.41
N THR A 42 -12.92 -0.89 5.11
CA THR A 42 -13.70 -0.11 4.11
C THR A 42 -14.11 1.30 4.54
N ALA A 43 -14.01 1.65 5.83
CA ALA A 43 -14.39 2.94 6.40
C ALA A 43 -15.77 3.46 5.90
N PRO A 44 -16.87 2.70 6.15
CA PRO A 44 -18.19 2.97 5.55
C PRO A 44 -18.81 4.30 6.01
N ASP A 45 -18.43 4.78 7.19
CA ASP A 45 -18.85 6.05 7.77
C ASP A 45 -18.37 7.28 6.98
N ILE A 46 -17.28 7.15 6.22
CA ILE A 46 -16.72 8.22 5.37
C ILE A 46 -16.82 7.93 3.86
N ALA A 47 -17.43 6.81 3.47
CA ALA A 47 -17.62 6.45 2.08
C ALA A 47 -18.42 7.54 1.33
N GLY A 48 -17.93 7.93 0.15
CA GLY A 48 -18.54 8.97 -0.68
C GLY A 48 -18.33 10.41 -0.20
N LYS A 49 -17.58 10.63 0.89
CA LYS A 49 -17.38 11.98 1.47
C LYS A 49 -16.06 12.65 1.07
N ASN A 50 -15.23 12.00 0.25
CA ASN A 50 -13.90 12.47 -0.13
C ASN A 50 -12.98 12.74 1.08
N LEU A 51 -13.05 11.88 2.11
CA LEU A 51 -12.27 11.99 3.35
C LEU A 51 -11.25 10.85 3.55
N ALA A 52 -11.33 9.79 2.75
CA ALA A 52 -10.44 8.64 2.89
C ALA A 52 -9.00 9.02 2.53
N ASN A 53 -8.02 8.54 3.30
CA ASN A 53 -6.61 8.67 2.95
C ASN A 53 -6.27 7.70 1.80
N PRO A 54 -5.90 8.19 0.60
CA PRO A 54 -5.61 7.32 -0.53
C PRO A 54 -4.21 6.69 -0.47
N CYS A 55 -3.35 7.13 0.45
CA CYS A 55 -1.94 6.77 0.44
C CYS A 55 -1.70 5.26 0.60
N ALA A 56 -2.43 4.57 1.48
CA ALA A 56 -2.30 3.12 1.63
C ALA A 56 -2.53 2.39 0.30
N GLN A 57 -3.59 2.72 -0.44
CA GLN A 57 -3.89 2.09 -1.72
C GLN A 57 -2.84 2.42 -2.78
N VAL A 58 -2.36 3.67 -2.83
CA VAL A 58 -1.30 4.11 -3.74
C VAL A 58 0.02 3.37 -3.45
N LEU A 59 0.37 3.21 -2.17
CA LEU A 59 1.54 2.45 -1.76
C LEU A 59 1.39 0.94 -2.04
N SER A 60 0.18 0.37 -1.93
CA SER A 60 -0.07 -1.00 -2.37
C SER A 60 0.15 -1.19 -3.87
N ALA A 61 -0.15 -0.17 -4.69
CA ALA A 61 0.22 -0.19 -6.11
C ALA A 61 1.74 -0.15 -6.32
N ALA A 62 2.51 0.56 -5.47
CA ALA A 62 3.97 0.50 -5.52
C ALA A 62 4.50 -0.91 -5.20
N LEU A 63 3.91 -1.59 -4.20
CA LEU A 63 4.24 -3.00 -3.92
C LEU A 63 3.92 -3.91 -5.12
N MET A 64 2.82 -3.66 -5.81
CA MET A 64 2.46 -4.41 -7.03
C MET A 64 3.50 -4.24 -8.13
N LEU A 65 3.93 -3.00 -8.40
CA LEU A 65 4.98 -2.71 -9.38
C LEU A 65 6.29 -3.42 -9.03
N ARG A 66 6.70 -3.36 -7.75
CA ARG A 66 7.91 -4.01 -7.25
C ARG A 66 7.82 -5.54 -7.38
N TYR A 67 6.78 -6.15 -6.82
CA TYR A 67 6.74 -7.59 -6.62
C TYR A 67 6.12 -8.38 -7.77
N SER A 68 5.14 -7.85 -8.50
CA SER A 68 4.50 -8.57 -9.61
C SER A 68 5.06 -8.20 -10.99
N PHE A 69 5.65 -7.01 -11.13
CA PHE A 69 6.11 -6.49 -12.42
C PHE A 69 7.62 -6.23 -12.51
N GLY A 70 8.36 -6.28 -11.38
CA GLY A 70 9.80 -6.00 -11.36
C GLY A 70 10.16 -4.55 -11.67
N MET A 71 9.21 -3.64 -11.53
CA MET A 71 9.30 -2.22 -11.86
C MET A 71 9.76 -1.41 -10.64
N GLU A 72 11.00 -1.65 -10.22
CA GLU A 72 11.56 -1.08 -8.99
C GLU A 72 11.67 0.45 -9.04
N LYS A 73 12.01 1.00 -10.21
CA LYS A 73 12.16 2.45 -10.40
C LYS A 73 10.82 3.16 -10.25
N GLU A 74 9.77 2.62 -10.82
CA GLU A 74 8.42 3.17 -10.79
C GLU A 74 7.82 3.02 -9.40
N ALA A 75 8.03 1.88 -8.72
CA ALA A 75 7.65 1.71 -7.32
C ALA A 75 8.31 2.77 -6.42
N SER A 76 9.62 2.95 -6.56
CA SER A 76 10.39 3.96 -5.79
C SER A 76 9.93 5.40 -6.07
N ALA A 77 9.52 5.69 -7.30
CA ALA A 77 8.99 7.00 -7.67
C ALA A 77 7.65 7.29 -6.95
N ILE A 78 6.75 6.30 -6.87
CA ILE A 78 5.49 6.41 -6.12
C ILE A 78 5.76 6.60 -4.62
N GLU A 79 6.62 5.76 -4.03
CA GLU A 79 6.99 5.86 -2.61
C GLU A 79 7.57 7.25 -2.28
N SER A 80 8.43 7.78 -3.16
CA SER A 80 9.03 9.10 -3.01
C SER A 80 8.00 10.22 -3.13
N ALA A 81 7.05 10.12 -4.06
CA ALA A 81 5.98 11.10 -4.22
C ALA A 81 5.09 11.16 -2.97
N VAL A 82 4.64 10.01 -2.46
CA VAL A 82 3.82 9.93 -1.24
C VAL A 82 4.58 10.53 -0.05
N LYS A 83 5.87 10.19 0.09
CA LYS A 83 6.72 10.74 1.15
C LYS A 83 6.88 12.26 1.05
N GLN A 84 7.01 12.80 -0.16
CA GLN A 84 7.12 14.24 -0.37
C GLN A 84 5.82 14.96 -0.04
N THR A 85 4.67 14.44 -0.50
CA THR A 85 3.35 15.00 -0.18
C THR A 85 3.13 15.14 1.33
N ILE A 86 3.49 14.11 2.11
CA ILE A 86 3.38 14.14 3.58
C ILE A 86 4.34 15.17 4.19
N ARG A 87 5.57 15.28 3.67
CA ARG A 87 6.53 16.29 4.12
C ARG A 87 6.07 17.72 3.84
N ASP A 88 5.35 17.91 2.74
CA ASP A 88 4.78 19.20 2.35
C ASP A 88 3.55 19.58 3.20
N GLY A 89 3.13 18.71 4.14
CA GLY A 89 2.11 18.99 5.15
C GLY A 89 0.69 18.58 4.76
N PHE A 90 0.56 17.70 3.76
CA PHE A 90 -0.72 17.12 3.33
C PHE A 90 -0.98 15.75 3.98
#